data_AF-A0A523PXF7-F1
#
_entry.id   AF-A0A523PXF7-F1
#
_cell.length_a   1.000
_cell.length_b   1.000
_cell.length_c   1.000
_cell.angle_alpha   90.00
_cell.angle_beta   90.00
_cell.angle_gamma   90.00
#
_symmetry.space_group_name_H-M   'P 1'
#
loop_
_entity.id
_entity.type
_entity.pdbx_description
1 polymer ?
#
loop_
_entity_poly.entity_id
_entity_poly.type
_entity_poly.pdbx_seq_one_letter_code
_entity_poly.pdbx_strand_id
1 'polypeptide(L)'
;MSDYYKYNSKSKQYYHSALENVGSISDSLTKNKIKALIKASEKNYKGSISQIDTLLGTISDNKQSLGDYHEVLKVVLTLSEIEKFQKDNLPSKDKFERLTASQNTLIQKIKKFIPNF
;
A
#
# COMPACT_ATOMS: atom_id res chain seq x y z
N MET A 1 10.18 -14.99 8.71
CA MET A 1 9.50 -15.32 7.43
C MET A 1 10.33 -16.27 6.57
N SER A 2 11.57 -15.92 6.19
CA SER A 2 12.43 -16.76 5.34
C SER A 2 12.60 -18.21 5.85
N ASP A 3 12.89 -18.38 7.15
CA ASP A 3 13.07 -19.72 7.74
C ASP A 3 11.80 -20.58 7.68
N TYR A 4 10.64 -19.96 7.89
CA TYR A 4 9.35 -20.65 7.75
C TYR A 4 9.09 -21.10 6.31
N TYR A 5 9.34 -20.22 5.33
CA TYR A 5 9.18 -20.60 3.92
C TYR A 5 10.15 -21.71 3.51
N LYS A 6 11.39 -21.68 4.01
CA LYS A 6 12.37 -22.75 3.81
C LYS A 6 11.91 -24.06 4.45
N TYR A 7 11.45 -24.02 5.70
CA TYR A 7 10.87 -25.18 6.40
C TYR A 7 9.68 -25.77 5.63
N ASN A 8 8.69 -24.95 5.27
CA ASN A 8 7.50 -25.39 4.56
C ASN A 8 7.80 -25.94 3.17
N SER A 9 8.70 -25.28 2.43
CA SER A 9 9.20 -25.78 1.15
C SER A 9 9.87 -27.15 1.30
N LYS A 10 10.71 -27.33 2.34
CA LYS A 10 11.39 -28.60 2.58
C LYS A 10 10.42 -29.71 2.97
N SER A 11 9.41 -29.42 3.80
CA SER A 11 8.34 -30.37 4.13
C SER A 11 7.57 -30.81 2.88
N LYS A 12 7.21 -29.88 1.98
CA LYS A 12 6.57 -30.20 0.70
C LYS A 12 7.44 -31.10 -0.19
N GLN A 13 8.75 -30.84 -0.23
CA GLN A 13 9.69 -31.70 -0.95
C GLN A 13 9.71 -33.12 -0.39
N TYR A 14 9.70 -33.30 0.94
CA TYR A 14 9.66 -34.64 1.54
C TYR A 14 8.39 -35.41 1.18
N TYR A 15 7.22 -34.75 1.19
CA TYR A 15 5.98 -35.37 0.73
C TYR A 15 6.03 -35.76 -0.75
N HIS A 16 6.60 -34.90 -1.59
CA HIS A 16 6.80 -35.19 -3.01
C HIS A 16 7.69 -36.42 -3.21
N SER A 17 8.87 -36.45 -2.59
CA SER A 17 9.78 -37.61 -2.68
C SER A 17 9.17 -38.90 -2.13
N ALA A 18 8.38 -38.81 -1.05
CA ALA A 18 7.66 -39.98 -0.55
C ALA A 18 6.64 -40.52 -1.58
N LEU A 19 5.90 -39.64 -2.26
CA LEU A 19 4.96 -40.04 -3.31
C LEU A 19 5.67 -40.62 -4.54
N GLU A 20 6.83 -40.09 -4.93
CA GLU A 20 7.66 -40.64 -6.00
C GLU A 20 8.14 -42.05 -5.67
N ASN A 21 8.62 -42.27 -4.44
CA ASN A 21 9.07 -43.58 -3.98
C ASN A 21 7.95 -44.61 -3.96
N VAL A 22 6.70 -44.21 -3.69
CA VAL A 22 5.55 -45.12 -3.81
C VAL A 22 5.34 -45.59 -5.26
N GLY A 23 5.84 -44.85 -6.25
CA GLY A 23 5.85 -45.22 -7.66
C GLY A 23 6.49 -46.59 -7.93
N SER A 24 7.50 -46.98 -7.16
CA SER A 24 8.21 -48.27 -7.32
C SER A 24 7.47 -49.49 -6.75
N ILE A 25 6.39 -49.28 -5.98
CA ILE A 25 5.59 -50.39 -5.44
C ILE A 25 4.75 -51.00 -6.57
N SER A 26 4.95 -52.29 -6.83
CA SER A 26 4.24 -53.07 -7.85
C SER A 26 2.84 -53.50 -7.43
N ASP A 27 2.66 -53.89 -6.16
CA ASP A 27 1.34 -54.27 -5.65
C ASP A 27 0.42 -53.04 -5.55
N SER A 28 -0.57 -52.98 -6.43
CA SER A 28 -1.47 -51.83 -6.56
C SER A 28 -2.27 -51.54 -5.29
N LEU A 29 -2.65 -52.57 -4.55
CA LEU A 29 -3.41 -52.40 -3.30
C LEU A 29 -2.54 -51.73 -2.23
N THR A 30 -1.33 -52.25 -2.01
CA THR A 30 -0.35 -51.68 -1.08
C THR A 30 0.04 -50.27 -1.51
N LYS A 31 0.32 -50.06 -2.80
CA LYS A 31 0.64 -48.74 -3.38
C LYS A 31 -0.44 -47.70 -3.03
N ASN A 32 -1.71 -48.06 -3.24
CA ASN A 32 -2.82 -47.15 -2.97
C ASN A 32 -2.98 -46.85 -1.47
N LYS A 33 -2.81 -47.86 -0.60
CA LYS A 33 -2.84 -47.68 0.86
C LYS A 33 -1.75 -46.71 1.34
N ILE A 34 -0.52 -46.86 0.86
CA ILE A 34 0.59 -45.96 1.23
C ILE A 34 0.37 -44.56 0.68
N LYS A 35 -0.10 -44.40 -0.56
CA LYS A 35 -0.48 -43.07 -1.10
C LYS A 35 -1.51 -42.37 -0.21
N ALA A 36 -2.54 -43.10 0.24
CA ALA A 36 -3.57 -42.54 1.11
C ALA A 36 -2.99 -42.09 2.46
N LEU A 37 -2.09 -42.89 3.06
CA LEU A 37 -1.41 -42.55 4.30
C LEU A 37 -0.56 -41.28 4.15
N ILE A 38 0.23 -41.15 3.07
CA ILE A 38 1.04 -39.95 2.81
C ILE A 38 0.15 -38.72 2.67
N LYS A 39 -0.95 -38.82 1.89
CA LYS A 39 -1.90 -37.71 1.72
C LYS A 39 -2.58 -37.30 3.03
N ALA A 40 -2.91 -38.25 3.90
CA ALA A 40 -3.47 -37.97 5.22
C ALA A 40 -2.47 -37.23 6.11
N SER A 41 -1.19 -37.66 6.11
CA SER A 41 -0.11 -36.96 6.80
C SER A 41 0.08 -35.54 6.27
N GLU A 42 0.12 -35.35 4.94
CA GLU A 42 0.25 -34.03 4.31
C GLU A 42 -0.92 -33.11 4.67
N LYS A 43 -2.15 -33.65 4.73
CA LYS A 43 -3.32 -32.90 5.17
C LYS A 43 -3.19 -32.43 6.63
N ASN A 44 -2.71 -33.30 7.52
CA ASN A 44 -2.49 -32.93 8.92
C ASN A 44 -1.41 -31.86 9.06
N TYR A 45 -0.34 -31.95 8.27
CA TYR A 45 0.70 -30.93 8.20
C TYR A 45 0.16 -29.57 7.73
N LYS A 46 -0.66 -29.56 6.67
CA LYS A 46 -1.35 -28.33 6.22
C LYS A 46 -2.21 -27.73 7.34
N GLY A 47 -2.88 -28.57 8.11
CA GLY A 47 -3.62 -28.15 9.31
C GLY A 47 -2.73 -27.50 10.36
N SER A 48 -1.57 -28.10 10.67
CA SER A 48 -0.68 -27.60 11.73
C SER A 48 -0.01 -26.27 11.40
N ILE A 49 0.19 -25.94 10.12
CA ILE A 49 0.78 -24.67 9.70
C ILE A 49 -0.25 -23.58 9.38
N SER A 50 -1.55 -23.90 9.34
CA SER A 50 -2.61 -22.98 8.90
C SER A 50 -2.63 -21.66 9.69
N GLN A 51 -2.48 -21.72 11.01
CA GLN A 51 -2.42 -20.54 11.86
C GLN A 51 -1.21 -19.66 11.55
N ILE A 52 -0.06 -20.27 11.21
CA ILE A 52 1.14 -19.52 10.82
C ILE A 52 0.87 -18.82 9.49
N ASP A 53 0.31 -19.52 8.50
CA ASP A 53 -0.03 -18.91 7.21
C ASP A 53 -1.02 -17.75 7.36
N THR A 54 -2.03 -17.87 8.22
CA THR A 54 -2.95 -16.76 8.55
C THR A 54 -2.20 -15.57 9.13
N LEU A 55 -1.33 -15.79 10.12
CA LEU A 55 -0.55 -14.71 10.74
C LEU A 55 0.36 -14.02 9.73
N LEU A 56 0.98 -14.77 8.82
CA LEU A 56 1.82 -14.19 7.76
C LEU A 56 1.00 -13.31 6.80
N GLY A 57 -0.23 -13.71 6.48
CA GLY A 57 -1.18 -12.88 5.73
C GLY A 57 -1.48 -11.58 6.48
N THR A 58 -1.89 -11.66 7.74
CA THR A 58 -2.17 -10.47 8.57
C THR A 58 -0.96 -9.54 8.70
N ILE A 59 0.26 -10.08 8.83
CA ILE A 59 1.48 -9.25 8.88
C ILE A 59 1.68 -8.50 7.56
N SER A 60 1.41 -9.13 6.42
CA SER A 60 1.50 -8.49 5.10
C SER A 60 0.49 -7.35 4.98
N ASP A 61 -0.77 -7.59 5.36
CA ASP A 61 -1.84 -6.58 5.31
C ASP A 61 -1.55 -5.39 6.24
N ASN A 62 -1.04 -5.67 7.44
CA ASN A 62 -0.62 -4.64 8.39
C ASN A 62 0.54 -3.80 7.83
N LYS A 63 1.50 -4.44 7.15
CA LYS A 63 2.63 -3.72 6.53
C LYS A 63 2.14 -2.75 5.46
N GLN A 64 1.18 -3.17 4.62
CA GLN A 64 0.57 -2.30 3.62
C GLN A 64 -0.18 -1.14 4.29
N SER A 65 -1.03 -1.44 5.26
CA SER A 65 -1.81 -0.43 6.00
C SER A 65 -0.91 0.60 6.68
N LEU A 66 0.19 0.18 7.29
CA LEU A 66 1.18 1.09 7.88
C LEU A 66 1.82 2.01 6.84
N GLY A 67 2.09 1.50 5.64
CA GLY A 67 2.58 2.30 4.51
C GLY A 67 1.58 3.40 4.13
N ASP A 68 0.30 3.02 3.95
CA ASP A 68 -0.76 3.96 3.58
C ASP A 68 -0.96 5.04 4.66
N TYR A 69 -1.05 4.65 5.93
CA TYR A 69 -1.18 5.61 7.03
C TYR A 69 0.04 6.53 7.17
N HIS A 70 1.24 6.05 6.87
CA HIS A 70 2.43 6.89 6.88
C HIS A 70 2.37 7.95 5.76
N GLU A 71 1.91 7.60 4.55
CA GLU A 71 1.72 8.59 3.48
C GLU A 71 0.61 9.59 3.81
N VAL A 72 -0.51 9.13 4.38
CA VAL A 72 -1.58 10.02 4.86
C VAL A 72 -1.04 11.01 5.89
N LEU A 73 -0.24 10.55 6.86
CA LEU A 73 0.36 11.42 7.86
C LEU A 73 1.25 12.49 7.23
N LYS A 74 2.10 12.13 6.25
CA LYS A 74 2.92 13.12 5.52
C LYS A 74 2.05 14.17 4.84
N VAL A 75 0.97 13.75 4.19
CA VAL A 75 0.05 14.67 3.50
C VAL A 75 -0.61 15.63 4.50
N VAL A 76 -1.17 15.12 5.60
CA VAL A 76 -1.85 15.95 6.61
C VAL A 76 -0.90 16.97 7.24
N LEU A 77 0.31 16.54 7.60
CA LEU A 77 1.32 17.43 8.16
C LEU A 77 1.77 18.49 7.14
N THR A 78 1.97 18.09 5.89
CA THR A 78 2.38 19.01 4.82
C THR A 78 1.29 20.04 4.52
N LEU A 79 0.02 19.63 4.46
CA LEU A 79 -1.11 20.54 4.27
C LEU A 79 -1.19 21.58 5.40
N SER A 80 -0.97 21.16 6.65
CA SER A 80 -0.98 22.06 7.79
C SER A 80 0.10 23.16 7.66
N GLU A 81 1.30 22.80 7.21
CA GLU A 81 2.38 23.77 6.96
C GLU A 81 2.09 24.66 5.74
N ILE A 82 1.49 24.13 4.68
CA ILE A 82 1.04 24.91 3.52
C ILE A 82 0.03 25.98 3.95
N GLU A 83 -1.00 25.59 4.70
CA GLU A 83 -2.06 26.50 5.16
C GLU A 83 -1.50 27.58 6.09
N LYS A 84 -0.58 27.19 6.99
CA LYS A 84 0.14 28.14 7.85
C LYS A 84 0.93 29.15 7.02
N PHE A 85 1.71 28.69 6.04
CA PHE A 85 2.47 29.57 5.15
C PHE A 85 1.53 30.53 4.41
N GLN A 86 0.44 30.03 3.84
CA GLN A 86 -0.54 30.86 3.13
C GLN A 86 -1.12 31.94 4.04
N LYS A 87 -1.52 31.58 5.26
CA LYS A 87 -2.07 32.53 6.24
C LYS A 87 -1.04 33.58 6.66
N ASP A 88 0.18 33.16 6.96
CA ASP A 88 1.21 34.05 7.51
C ASP A 88 1.83 34.97 6.44
N ASN A 89 1.77 34.58 5.16
CA ASN A 89 2.42 35.28 4.06
C ASN A 89 1.46 35.89 3.04
N LEU A 90 0.14 35.82 3.27
CA LEU A 90 -0.85 36.43 2.38
C LEU A 90 -0.61 37.95 2.30
N PRO A 91 -0.31 38.53 1.11
CA PRO A 91 -0.08 39.95 1.01
C PRO A 91 -1.38 40.75 1.25
N SER A 92 -1.27 41.87 1.96
CA SER A 92 -2.42 42.77 2.13
C SER A 92 -2.94 43.26 0.77
N LYS A 93 -4.27 43.20 0.62
CA LYS A 93 -4.96 43.71 -0.57
C LYS A 93 -4.89 45.24 -0.70
N ASP A 94 -4.60 45.96 0.39
CA ASP A 94 -4.64 47.43 0.44
C ASP A 94 -3.73 48.09 -0.60
N LYS A 95 -2.55 47.50 -0.84
CA LYS A 95 -1.60 48.03 -1.83
C LYS A 95 -2.17 47.94 -3.25
N PHE A 96 -2.81 46.80 -3.57
CA PHE A 96 -3.45 46.59 -4.86
C PHE A 96 -4.68 47.49 -5.02
N GLU A 97 -5.50 47.63 -3.98
CA GLU A 97 -6.66 48.52 -3.97
C GLU A 97 -6.26 49.99 -4.16
N ARG A 98 -5.24 50.47 -3.45
CA ARG A 98 -4.71 51.84 -3.59
C ARG A 98 -4.15 52.10 -4.99
N LEU A 99 -3.41 51.14 -5.54
CA LEU A 99 -2.87 51.25 -6.90
C LEU A 99 -4.01 51.32 -7.93
N THR A 100 -5.02 50.46 -7.78
CA THR A 100 -6.19 50.41 -8.65
C THR A 100 -6.98 51.74 -8.59
N ALA A 101 -7.20 52.29 -7.40
CA ALA A 101 -7.87 53.59 -7.23
C ALA A 101 -7.07 54.74 -7.89
N SER A 102 -5.74 54.70 -7.78
CA SER A 102 -4.84 55.69 -8.40
C SER A 102 -4.91 55.61 -9.93
N GLN A 103 -4.88 54.40 -10.50
CA GLN A 103 -5.04 54.16 -11.93
C GLN A 103 -6.40 54.66 -12.43
N ASN A 104 -7.49 54.33 -11.73
CA ASN A 104 -8.84 54.79 -12.06
C ASN A 104 -8.93 56.32 -12.07
N THR A 105 -8.34 56.98 -11.09
CA THR A 105 -8.27 58.45 -11.03
C THR A 105 -7.53 59.02 -12.23
N LEU A 106 -6.39 58.43 -12.61
CA LEU A 106 -5.61 58.85 -13.77
C LEU A 106 -6.39 58.69 -15.08
N ILE A 107 -7.08 57.55 -15.26
CA ILE A 107 -7.94 57.31 -16.42
C ILE A 107 -9.02 58.39 -16.54
N GLN A 108 -9.70 58.72 -15.43
CA GLN A 108 -10.71 59.77 -15.43
C GLN A 108 -10.13 61.15 -15.77
N LYS A 109 -8.90 61.46 -15.32
CA LYS A 109 -8.20 62.69 -15.71
C LYS A 109 -7.90 62.71 -17.20
N ILE A 110 -7.35 61.62 -17.76
CA ILE A 110 -7.02 61.52 -19.18
C ILE A 110 -8.28 61.68 -20.04
N LYS A 111 -9.39 61.02 -19.67
CA LYS A 111 -10.67 61.11 -20.39
C LYS A 111 -11.18 62.54 -20.55
N LYS A 112 -10.92 63.43 -19.58
CA LYS A 112 -11.32 64.85 -19.67
C LYS A 112 -10.57 65.63 -20.77
N PHE A 113 -9.42 65.13 -21.22
CA PHE A 113 -8.62 65.74 -22.30
C PHE A 113 -8.85 65.10 -23.66
N ILE A 114 -9.64 64.02 -23.74
CA ILE A 114 -10.01 63.39 -25.01
C ILE A 114 -11.28 64.09 -25.52
N PRO A 115 -11.28 64.69 -26.72
CA PRO A 115 -12.48 65.28 -27.30
C PRO A 115 -13.56 64.21 -27.49
N ASN A 116 -14.82 64.55 -27.21
CA ASN A 116 -15.94 63.71 -27.61
C ASN A 116 -16.03 63.75 -29.15
N PHE A 117 -15.82 62.59 -29.80
CA PHE A 117 -16.14 62.38 -31.21
C PHE A 117 -17.57 61.85 -31.33
#